data_AF-A0A7C4ZCN2-F1
#
_entry.id   AF-A0A7C4ZCN2-F1
#
_cell.length_a   1.000
_cell.length_b   1.000
_cell.length_c   1.000
_cell.angle_alpha   90.00
_cell.angle_beta   90.00
_cell.angle_gamma   90.00
#
_symmetry.space_group_name_H-M   'P 1'
#
loop_
_entity.id
_entity.type
_entity.pdbx_description
1 polymer ?
#
loop_
_entity_poly.entity_id
_entity_poly.type
_entity_poly.pdbx_seq_one_letter_code
_entity_poly.pdbx_strand_id
1 'polypeptide(L)'
;PGYCVNPPREPLDLWSQEEALELCCYHWAAFAKRYKGIPNEYLSFNLLNEPGNIPSSTYVRVATELVRAIRAEDPNRLVIADGIFWGNTPVPELVPLKIAQSTRGYDPMQISHYKASWIGGSDTWPEPTWPLPGNPGWDRDRLYRERIQPWKQLEAMGVGVHVGEWGAFNQTPHKVVLAWMKDRLQQWKEAGWGWALWNLRGPFGVLDSGRKDVNYEKFRKYNLDRQMFELLKAY
;
A
#
# COMPACT_ATOMS: atom_id res chain seq x y z
N PRO A 1 15.89 -7.38 -7.18
CA PRO A 1 16.23 -7.76 -8.57
C PRO A 1 15.03 -8.35 -9.29
N GLY A 2 14.83 -7.93 -10.53
CA GLY A 2 13.89 -8.56 -11.45
C GLY A 2 12.44 -8.08 -11.37
N TYR A 3 12.12 -7.20 -10.42
CA TYR A 3 10.81 -6.56 -10.37
C TYR A 3 10.86 -5.17 -9.73
N CYS A 4 10.26 -4.19 -10.41
CA CYS A 4 9.95 -2.86 -9.91
C CYS A 4 8.62 -2.43 -10.54
N VAL A 5 7.71 -1.85 -9.76
CA VAL A 5 6.45 -1.31 -10.28
C VAL A 5 6.70 -0.08 -11.16
N ASN A 6 7.77 0.67 -10.87
CA ASN A 6 8.12 1.89 -11.57
C ASN A 6 9.05 1.60 -12.76
N PRO A 7 8.95 2.36 -13.87
CA PRO A 7 9.92 2.31 -14.94
C PRO A 7 11.29 2.86 -14.50
N PRO A 8 12.39 2.49 -15.19
CA PRO A 8 12.44 1.52 -16.30
C PRO A 8 12.24 0.09 -15.82
N ARG A 9 11.92 -0.83 -16.74
CA ARG A 9 11.86 -2.26 -16.42
C ARG A 9 13.23 -2.77 -15.99
N GLU A 10 13.21 -3.69 -15.03
CA GLU A 10 14.41 -4.41 -14.59
C GLU A 10 14.97 -5.29 -15.73
N PRO A 11 16.29 -5.52 -15.79
CA PRO A 11 16.91 -6.35 -16.83
C PRO A 11 16.45 -7.81 -16.82
N LEU A 12 16.15 -8.34 -15.63
CA LEU A 12 15.61 -9.67 -15.43
C LEU A 12 14.11 -9.60 -15.08
N ASP A 13 13.41 -10.73 -15.18
CA ASP A 13 12.01 -10.85 -14.77
C ASP A 13 11.87 -11.86 -13.63
N LEU A 14 11.60 -11.34 -12.42
CA LEU A 14 11.42 -12.12 -11.20
C LEU A 14 10.33 -13.20 -11.33
N TRP A 15 9.32 -12.95 -12.15
CA TRP A 15 8.15 -13.83 -12.22
C TRP A 15 8.41 -15.07 -13.06
N SER A 16 9.29 -14.98 -14.07
CA SER A 16 9.50 -16.02 -15.08
C SER A 16 10.91 -16.59 -15.12
N GLN A 17 11.92 -15.89 -14.60
CA GLN A 17 13.32 -16.28 -14.72
C GLN A 17 13.87 -16.78 -13.38
N GLU A 18 14.48 -17.97 -13.39
CA GLU A 18 15.01 -18.59 -12.17
C GLU A 18 16.21 -17.82 -11.59
N GLU A 19 17.10 -17.33 -12.45
CA GLU A 19 18.23 -16.48 -12.04
C GLU A 19 17.77 -15.24 -11.25
N ALA A 20 16.68 -14.60 -11.71
CA ALA A 20 16.11 -13.44 -11.03
C ALA A 20 15.59 -13.79 -9.63
N LEU A 21 14.94 -14.95 -9.50
CA LEU A 21 14.42 -15.46 -8.24
C LEU A 21 15.55 -15.84 -7.28
N GLU A 22 16.58 -16.55 -7.74
CA GLU A 22 17.76 -16.93 -6.96
C GLU A 22 18.47 -15.69 -6.40
N LEU A 23 18.68 -14.66 -7.22
CA LEU A 23 19.25 -13.39 -6.79
C LEU A 23 18.36 -12.69 -5.76
N CYS A 24 17.03 -12.70 -5.96
CA CYS A 24 16.10 -12.09 -5.02
C CYS A 24 16.09 -12.81 -3.67
N CYS A 25 16.10 -14.15 -3.66
CA CYS A 25 16.29 -14.99 -2.48
C CYS A 25 17.61 -14.65 -1.76
N TYR A 26 18.71 -14.51 -2.50
CA TYR A 26 20.02 -14.16 -1.93
C TYR A 26 19.99 -12.82 -1.19
N HIS A 27 19.36 -11.78 -1.77
CA HIS A 27 19.23 -10.48 -1.09
C HIS A 27 18.37 -10.57 0.17
N TRP A 28 17.24 -11.26 0.11
CA TRP A 28 16.37 -11.43 1.27
C TRP A 28 17.03 -12.21 2.40
N ALA A 29 17.77 -13.29 2.08
CA ALA A 29 18.59 -14.02 3.03
C ALA A 29 19.69 -13.11 3.64
N ALA A 30 20.35 -12.26 2.84
CA ALA A 30 21.34 -11.33 3.34
C ALA A 30 20.76 -10.32 4.35
N PHE A 31 19.56 -9.78 4.10
CA PHE A 31 18.87 -8.93 5.07
C PHE A 31 18.43 -9.70 6.33
N ALA A 32 17.88 -10.90 6.16
CA ALA A 32 17.48 -11.75 7.28
C ALA A 32 18.66 -12.10 8.19
N LYS A 33 19.81 -12.46 7.61
CA LYS A 33 21.05 -12.71 8.34
C LYS A 33 21.56 -11.47 9.07
N ARG A 34 21.56 -10.31 8.40
CA ARG A 34 22.02 -9.04 8.97
C ARG A 34 21.20 -8.60 10.17
N TYR A 35 19.88 -8.77 10.11
CA TYR A 35 18.94 -8.29 11.12
C TYR A 35 18.41 -9.40 12.04
N LYS A 36 19.00 -10.58 11.98
CA LYS A 36 18.63 -11.75 12.78
C LYS A 36 18.56 -11.39 14.26
N GLY A 37 17.45 -11.75 14.89
CA GLY A 37 17.23 -11.52 16.31
C GLY A 37 16.71 -10.14 16.69
N ILE A 38 16.62 -9.16 15.75
CA ILE A 38 15.87 -7.92 16.02
C ILE A 38 14.38 -8.27 16.17
N PRO A 39 13.73 -7.93 17.30
CA PRO A 39 12.33 -8.26 17.54
C PRO A 39 11.37 -7.78 16.44
N ASN A 40 10.30 -8.54 16.20
CA ASN A 40 9.29 -8.20 15.18
C ASN A 40 8.50 -6.93 15.49
N GLU A 41 8.48 -6.48 16.76
CA GLU A 41 7.92 -5.18 17.15
C GLU A 41 8.69 -3.98 16.57
N TYR A 42 9.96 -4.18 16.18
CA TYR A 42 10.81 -3.15 15.60
C TYR A 42 11.09 -3.35 14.11
N LEU A 43 10.96 -4.58 13.59
CA LEU A 43 11.31 -4.90 12.22
C LEU A 43 10.46 -6.02 11.62
N SER A 44 9.87 -5.74 10.46
CA SER A 44 9.20 -6.69 9.58
C SER A 44 9.74 -6.57 8.15
N PHE A 45 9.57 -7.60 7.34
CA PHE A 45 9.95 -7.59 5.92
C PHE A 45 8.71 -7.62 5.02
N ASN A 46 8.55 -6.61 4.15
CA ASN A 46 7.58 -6.64 3.07
C ASN A 46 8.27 -7.10 1.77
N LEU A 47 7.86 -8.25 1.23
CA LEU A 47 8.62 -8.99 0.21
C LEU A 47 8.84 -8.21 -1.09
N LEU A 48 7.76 -7.72 -1.67
CA LEU A 48 7.75 -7.07 -2.97
C LEU A 48 6.65 -6.02 -2.96
N ASN A 49 6.95 -4.83 -3.48
CA ASN A 49 5.98 -3.75 -3.57
C ASN A 49 5.02 -3.96 -4.73
N GLU A 50 3.72 -4.03 -4.45
CA GLU A 50 2.62 -3.94 -5.42
C GLU A 50 2.71 -4.88 -6.64
N PRO A 51 2.85 -6.22 -6.47
CA PRO A 51 2.77 -7.15 -7.58
C PRO A 51 1.60 -6.83 -8.52
N GLY A 52 1.89 -6.78 -9.82
CA GLY A 52 0.90 -6.42 -10.83
C GLY A 52 -0.18 -7.48 -11.04
N ASN A 53 -0.83 -7.44 -12.19
CA ASN A 53 -1.74 -8.51 -12.60
C ASN A 53 -0.93 -9.73 -13.09
N ILE A 54 -0.56 -10.60 -12.16
CA ILE A 54 0.12 -11.88 -12.41
C ILE A 54 -0.73 -13.05 -11.90
N PRO A 55 -0.60 -14.26 -12.46
CA PRO A 55 -1.27 -15.44 -11.93
C PRO A 55 -0.93 -15.66 -10.45
N SER A 56 -1.91 -16.00 -9.62
CA SER A 56 -1.69 -16.24 -8.19
C SER A 56 -0.67 -17.35 -7.96
N SER A 57 -0.67 -18.40 -8.77
CA SER A 57 0.31 -19.49 -8.72
C SER A 57 1.76 -19.01 -8.93
N THR A 58 1.98 -18.07 -9.86
CA THR A 58 3.30 -17.46 -10.08
C THR A 58 3.73 -16.67 -8.85
N TYR A 59 2.83 -15.88 -8.27
CA TYR A 59 3.14 -15.11 -7.07
C TYR A 59 3.43 -16.01 -5.87
N VAL A 60 2.62 -17.05 -5.66
CA VAL A 60 2.79 -18.05 -4.59
C VAL A 60 4.12 -18.75 -4.69
N ARG A 61 4.55 -19.15 -5.91
CA ARG A 61 5.88 -19.74 -6.13
C ARG A 61 6.98 -18.81 -5.63
N VAL A 62 7.00 -17.56 -6.11
CA VAL A 62 8.01 -16.57 -5.74
C VAL A 62 7.99 -16.29 -4.23
N ALA A 63 6.82 -15.96 -3.67
CA ALA A 63 6.69 -15.67 -2.24
C ALA A 63 7.12 -16.85 -1.35
N THR A 64 6.83 -18.08 -1.75
CA THR A 64 7.26 -19.29 -1.03
C THR A 64 8.78 -19.40 -0.95
N GLU A 65 9.48 -19.18 -2.06
CA GLU A 65 10.94 -19.23 -2.11
C GLU A 65 11.58 -18.10 -1.29
N LEU A 66 11.05 -16.87 -1.40
CA LEU A 66 11.55 -15.74 -0.61
C LEU A 66 11.35 -15.96 0.90
N VAL A 67 10.17 -16.43 1.32
CA VAL A 67 9.89 -16.76 2.74
C VAL A 67 10.80 -17.87 3.24
N ARG A 68 11.06 -18.89 2.42
CA ARG A 68 12.00 -19.98 2.76
C ARG A 68 13.41 -19.43 2.98
N ALA A 69 13.90 -18.59 2.08
CA ALA A 69 15.22 -17.97 2.18
C ALA A 69 15.36 -17.09 3.44
N ILE A 70 14.34 -16.30 3.77
CA ILE A 70 14.31 -15.48 4.99
C ILE A 70 14.33 -16.37 6.25
N ARG A 71 13.44 -17.37 6.31
CA ARG A 71 13.28 -18.20 7.51
C ARG A 71 14.39 -19.22 7.72
N ALA A 72 15.17 -19.54 6.69
CA ALA A 72 16.41 -20.30 6.84
C ALA A 72 17.42 -19.54 7.73
N GLU A 73 17.43 -18.21 7.65
CA GLU A 73 18.31 -17.35 8.46
C GLU A 73 17.65 -16.93 9.79
N ASP A 74 16.37 -16.54 9.77
CA ASP A 74 15.59 -16.11 10.94
C ASP A 74 14.17 -16.74 10.92
N PRO A 75 13.97 -17.90 11.57
CA PRO A 75 12.73 -18.68 11.48
C PRO A 75 11.47 -17.95 11.92
N ASN A 76 11.60 -16.95 12.80
CA ASN A 76 10.48 -16.24 13.42
C ASN A 76 10.24 -14.84 12.82
N ARG A 77 10.98 -14.44 11.78
CA ARG A 77 10.81 -13.11 11.17
C ARG A 77 9.37 -12.90 10.70
N LEU A 78 8.78 -11.79 11.12
CA LEU A 78 7.50 -11.30 10.58
C LEU A 78 7.69 -10.87 9.13
N VAL A 79 6.96 -11.54 8.25
CA VAL A 79 6.96 -11.28 6.80
C VAL A 79 5.56 -10.84 6.37
N ILE A 80 5.54 -9.92 5.43
CA ILE A 80 4.37 -9.30 4.82
C ILE A 80 4.46 -9.50 3.31
N ALA A 81 3.34 -9.81 2.67
CA ALA A 81 3.19 -9.85 1.23
C ALA A 81 2.13 -8.84 0.77
N ASP A 82 2.46 -7.97 -0.17
CA ASP A 82 1.46 -7.13 -0.82
C ASP A 82 0.48 -7.98 -1.64
N GLY A 83 -0.78 -7.55 -1.72
CA GLY A 83 -1.74 -8.15 -2.65
C GLY A 83 -1.31 -8.03 -4.11
N ILE A 84 -1.87 -8.87 -4.97
CA ILE A 84 -1.76 -8.69 -6.43
C ILE A 84 -2.67 -7.55 -6.90
N PHE A 85 -2.60 -7.19 -8.19
CA PHE A 85 -3.25 -6.00 -8.73
C PHE A 85 -2.85 -4.75 -7.95
N TRP A 86 -1.55 -4.57 -7.74
CA TRP A 86 -0.96 -3.44 -7.03
C TRP A 86 -1.50 -3.31 -5.59
N GLY A 87 -1.51 -4.42 -4.86
CA GLY A 87 -1.96 -4.44 -3.46
C GLY A 87 -3.48 -4.36 -3.26
N ASN A 88 -4.29 -4.44 -4.31
CA ASN A 88 -5.75 -4.30 -4.20
C ASN A 88 -6.47 -5.62 -3.94
N THR A 89 -5.87 -6.75 -4.34
CA THR A 89 -6.53 -8.06 -4.28
C THR A 89 -5.78 -9.00 -3.33
N PRO A 90 -6.45 -9.57 -2.31
CA PRO A 90 -5.84 -10.53 -1.39
C PRO A 90 -5.47 -11.82 -2.11
N VAL A 91 -4.50 -12.56 -1.57
CA VAL A 91 -4.03 -13.84 -2.14
C VAL A 91 -4.20 -14.97 -1.12
N PRO A 92 -5.38 -15.59 -1.00
CA PRO A 92 -5.66 -16.65 -0.02
C PRO A 92 -4.70 -17.86 -0.11
N GLU A 93 -4.14 -18.12 -1.28
CA GLU A 93 -3.18 -19.21 -1.50
C GLU A 93 -1.85 -19.03 -0.73
N LEU A 94 -1.58 -17.83 -0.20
CA LEU A 94 -0.42 -17.58 0.68
C LEU A 94 -0.69 -17.91 2.16
N VAL A 95 -1.93 -18.21 2.56
CA VAL A 95 -2.29 -18.56 3.95
C VAL A 95 -1.39 -19.63 4.56
N PRO A 96 -1.02 -20.73 3.86
CA PRO A 96 -0.11 -21.74 4.41
C PRO A 96 1.28 -21.21 4.81
N LEU A 97 1.73 -20.10 4.22
CA LEU A 97 3.02 -19.48 4.56
C LEU A 97 3.01 -18.79 5.91
N LYS A 98 1.84 -18.54 6.53
CA LYS A 98 1.71 -17.86 7.83
C LYS A 98 2.44 -16.50 7.83
N ILE A 99 2.13 -15.69 6.83
CA ILE A 99 2.62 -14.31 6.67
C ILE A 99 1.43 -13.35 6.67
N ALA A 100 1.66 -12.09 7.02
CA ALA A 100 0.64 -11.05 6.90
C ALA A 100 0.51 -10.61 5.44
N GLN A 101 -0.60 -9.93 5.09
CA GLN A 101 -0.73 -9.27 3.79
C GLN A 101 -1.01 -7.76 3.91
N SER A 102 -0.59 -7.04 2.88
CA SER A 102 -0.70 -5.59 2.78
C SER A 102 -1.69 -5.20 1.69
N THR A 103 -2.70 -4.40 2.06
CA THR A 103 -3.62 -3.77 1.12
C THR A 103 -3.18 -2.34 0.78
N ARG A 104 -3.94 -1.68 -0.10
CA ARG A 104 -3.76 -0.27 -0.49
C ARG A 104 -4.99 0.58 -0.24
N GLY A 105 -4.77 1.88 -0.10
CA GLY A 105 -5.80 2.88 0.11
C GLY A 105 -5.82 3.98 -0.94
N TYR A 106 -5.60 3.64 -2.21
CA TYR A 106 -5.62 4.61 -3.29
C TYR A 106 -6.96 4.69 -4.03
N ASP A 107 -7.90 3.78 -3.83
CA ASP A 107 -9.18 3.88 -4.55
C ASP A 107 -10.14 4.95 -3.98
N PRO A 108 -10.87 5.66 -4.86
CA PRO A 108 -10.71 5.64 -6.32
C PRO A 108 -9.49 6.44 -6.79
N MET A 109 -8.80 5.94 -7.83
CA MET A 109 -7.63 6.61 -8.43
C MET A 109 -7.94 8.05 -8.89
N GLN A 110 -9.18 8.35 -9.27
CA GLN A 110 -9.62 9.70 -9.62
C GLN A 110 -9.50 10.69 -8.46
N ILE A 111 -9.54 10.23 -7.21
CA ILE A 111 -9.34 11.08 -6.02
C ILE A 111 -7.88 11.07 -5.60
N SER A 112 -7.27 9.89 -5.51
CA SER A 112 -5.90 9.78 -4.97
C SER A 112 -4.82 10.24 -5.95
N HIS A 113 -5.08 10.21 -7.26
CA HIS A 113 -4.09 10.46 -8.31
C HIS A 113 -4.58 11.47 -9.35
N TYR A 114 -5.56 12.31 -9.02
CA TYR A 114 -5.98 13.41 -9.89
C TYR A 114 -4.77 14.23 -10.37
N LYS A 115 -4.61 14.39 -11.69
CA LYS A 115 -3.48 15.11 -12.32
C LYS A 115 -2.08 14.62 -11.94
N ALA A 116 -1.94 13.36 -11.49
CA ALA A 116 -0.63 12.75 -11.27
C ALA A 116 0.04 12.41 -12.61
N SER A 117 1.17 13.04 -12.93
CA SER A 117 1.80 12.94 -14.25
C SER A 117 2.25 11.52 -14.66
N TRP A 118 2.39 10.62 -13.69
CA TRP A 118 2.72 9.21 -13.92
C TRP A 118 1.50 8.32 -14.15
N ILE A 119 0.28 8.85 -14.00
CA ILE A 119 -0.98 8.16 -14.29
C ILE A 119 -1.56 8.69 -15.60
N GLY A 120 -1.53 7.86 -16.64
CA GLY A 120 -2.02 8.21 -17.98
C GLY A 120 -3.48 8.67 -17.96
N GLY A 121 -3.75 9.83 -18.55
CA GLY A 121 -5.09 10.42 -18.66
C GLY A 121 -5.60 11.13 -17.40
N SER A 122 -4.85 11.12 -16.29
CA SER A 122 -5.27 11.75 -15.03
C SER A 122 -5.45 13.27 -15.12
N ASP A 123 -4.83 13.90 -16.11
CA ASP A 123 -4.92 15.32 -16.45
C ASP A 123 -6.25 15.71 -17.11
N THR A 124 -6.93 14.73 -17.71
CA THR A 124 -8.22 14.90 -18.41
C THR A 124 -9.44 14.57 -17.55
N TRP A 125 -9.24 14.03 -16.34
CA TRP A 125 -10.34 13.76 -15.43
C TRP A 125 -11.05 15.05 -14.99
N PRO A 126 -12.36 15.00 -14.73
CA PRO A 126 -13.06 16.12 -14.09
C PRO A 126 -12.49 16.37 -12.70
N GLU A 127 -12.65 17.60 -12.19
CA GLU A 127 -12.31 17.89 -10.81
C GLU A 127 -13.08 16.93 -9.86
N PRO A 128 -12.39 16.16 -9.00
CA PRO A 128 -13.05 15.13 -8.20
C PRO A 128 -13.99 15.73 -7.15
N THR A 129 -15.06 15.00 -6.83
CA THR A 129 -15.89 15.21 -5.64
C THR A 129 -15.82 13.97 -4.74
N TRP A 130 -16.22 14.10 -3.48
CA TRP A 130 -16.48 12.96 -2.61
C TRP A 130 -17.87 13.09 -1.98
N PRO A 131 -18.78 12.11 -2.20
CA PRO A 131 -18.67 10.94 -3.07
C PRO A 131 -18.37 11.27 -4.55
N LEU A 132 -17.78 10.32 -5.28
CA LEU A 132 -17.46 10.49 -6.71
C LEU A 132 -18.64 9.98 -7.56
N PRO A 133 -19.30 10.86 -8.35
CA PRO A 133 -20.42 10.45 -9.19
C PRO A 133 -19.97 9.52 -10.33
N GLY A 134 -20.90 8.71 -10.82
CA GLY A 134 -20.67 7.80 -11.95
C GLY A 134 -21.71 6.68 -11.99
N ASN A 135 -21.60 5.80 -12.98
CA ASN A 135 -22.41 4.60 -13.08
C ASN A 135 -21.52 3.37 -13.36
N PRO A 136 -21.05 2.65 -12.32
CA PRO A 136 -21.21 2.96 -10.89
C PRO A 136 -20.23 4.04 -10.42
N GLY A 137 -20.71 4.95 -9.55
CA GLY A 137 -19.87 5.93 -8.84
C GLY A 137 -19.06 5.29 -7.71
N TRP A 138 -18.32 6.11 -6.96
CA TRP A 138 -17.64 5.69 -5.73
C TRP A 138 -18.20 6.44 -4.53
N ASP A 139 -18.58 5.67 -3.53
CA ASP A 139 -19.01 6.14 -2.22
C ASP A 139 -18.37 5.27 -1.13
N ARG A 140 -18.65 5.63 0.13
CA ARG A 140 -18.18 4.88 1.30
C ARG A 140 -18.58 3.40 1.21
N ASP A 141 -19.81 3.08 0.84
CA ASP A 141 -20.33 1.71 0.85
C ASP A 141 -19.66 0.84 -0.21
N ARG A 142 -19.42 1.37 -1.40
CA ARG A 142 -18.66 0.69 -2.45
C ARG A 142 -17.22 0.45 -2.02
N LEU A 143 -16.56 1.45 -1.43
CA LEU A 143 -15.21 1.27 -0.87
C LEU A 143 -15.18 0.14 0.17
N TYR A 144 -16.19 0.05 1.03
CA TYR A 144 -16.28 -1.06 1.98
C TYR A 144 -16.39 -2.41 1.27
N ARG A 145 -17.36 -2.55 0.35
CA ARG A 145 -17.61 -3.81 -0.37
C ARG A 145 -16.41 -4.26 -1.20
N GLU A 146 -15.71 -3.33 -1.86
CA GLU A 146 -14.65 -3.68 -2.81
C GLU A 146 -13.24 -3.66 -2.20
N ARG A 147 -13.01 -2.91 -1.12
CA ARG A 147 -11.66 -2.71 -0.55
C ARG A 147 -11.51 -3.14 0.90
N ILE A 148 -12.60 -3.40 1.63
CA ILE A 148 -12.54 -3.92 3.00
C ILE A 148 -13.01 -5.37 3.03
N GLN A 149 -14.17 -5.68 2.46
CA GLN A 149 -14.80 -7.00 2.59
C GLN A 149 -13.93 -8.17 2.09
N PRO A 150 -13.25 -8.13 0.93
CA PRO A 150 -12.40 -9.24 0.48
C PRO A 150 -11.22 -9.49 1.43
N TRP A 151 -10.67 -8.41 1.99
CA TRP A 151 -9.54 -8.47 2.92
C TRP A 151 -9.98 -8.94 4.32
N LYS A 152 -11.21 -8.63 4.76
CA LYS A 152 -11.79 -9.23 5.98
C LYS A 152 -12.06 -10.72 5.82
N GLN A 153 -12.40 -11.19 4.61
CA GLN A 153 -12.52 -12.63 4.34
C GLN A 153 -11.16 -13.33 4.50
N LEU A 154 -10.08 -12.72 4.00
CA LEU A 154 -8.71 -13.22 4.22
C LEU A 154 -8.33 -13.19 5.72
N GLU A 155 -8.64 -12.10 6.42
CA GLU A 155 -8.38 -11.97 7.86
C GLU A 155 -9.09 -13.04 8.68
N ALA A 156 -10.34 -13.41 8.30
CA ALA A 156 -11.08 -14.50 8.94
C ALA A 156 -10.39 -15.87 8.81
N MET A 157 -9.41 -16.02 7.91
CA MET A 157 -8.54 -17.21 7.78
C MET A 157 -7.31 -17.15 8.71
N GLY A 158 -7.22 -16.14 9.60
CA GLY A 158 -6.12 -15.96 10.55
C GLY A 158 -4.94 -15.15 10.01
N VAL A 159 -5.10 -14.45 8.89
CA VAL A 159 -4.05 -13.62 8.27
C VAL A 159 -4.12 -12.20 8.81
N GLY A 160 -2.99 -11.67 9.30
CA GLY A 160 -2.90 -10.24 9.63
C GLY A 160 -3.00 -9.36 8.38
N VAL A 161 -3.82 -8.31 8.44
CA VAL A 161 -3.99 -7.33 7.35
C VAL A 161 -3.65 -5.93 7.85
N HIS A 162 -2.94 -5.16 7.03
CA HIS A 162 -2.72 -3.74 7.24
C HIS A 162 -2.76 -2.99 5.91
N VAL A 163 -2.95 -1.66 5.96
CA VAL A 163 -2.90 -0.79 4.78
C VAL A 163 -1.49 -0.22 4.65
N GLY A 164 -0.64 -0.88 3.86
CA GLY A 164 0.77 -0.51 3.76
C GLY A 164 1.01 0.84 3.10
N GLU A 165 0.11 1.27 2.22
CA GLU A 165 0.16 2.61 1.64
C GLU A 165 -1.23 3.15 1.31
N TRP A 166 -1.37 4.46 1.47
CA TRP A 166 -2.54 5.21 1.05
C TRP A 166 -2.25 6.71 1.03
N GLY A 167 -3.20 7.48 0.50
CA GLY A 167 -3.18 8.94 0.51
C GLY A 167 -3.72 9.51 -0.79
N ALA A 168 -3.67 10.83 -0.91
CA ALA A 168 -4.07 11.52 -2.12
C ALA A 168 -3.02 12.54 -2.55
N PHE A 169 -2.77 12.61 -3.85
CA PHE A 169 -1.88 13.57 -4.47
C PHE A 169 -2.36 15.01 -4.24
N ASN A 170 -1.44 15.95 -4.37
CA ASN A 170 -1.64 17.34 -3.94
C ASN A 170 -2.48 18.20 -4.90
N GLN A 171 -2.98 17.63 -5.99
CA GLN A 171 -3.80 18.33 -6.98
C GLN A 171 -5.31 18.20 -6.71
N THR A 172 -5.75 17.19 -5.96
CA THR A 172 -7.15 17.01 -5.60
C THR A 172 -7.58 18.08 -4.59
N PRO A 173 -8.75 18.74 -4.78
CA PRO A 173 -9.23 19.75 -3.84
C PRO A 173 -9.21 19.24 -2.39
N HIS A 174 -8.63 20.01 -1.48
CA HIS A 174 -8.33 19.55 -0.13
C HIS A 174 -9.58 19.13 0.64
N LYS A 175 -10.69 19.86 0.49
CA LYS A 175 -11.99 19.49 1.09
C LYS A 175 -12.47 18.08 0.68
N VAL A 176 -12.19 17.68 -0.57
CA VAL A 176 -12.56 16.37 -1.12
C VAL A 176 -11.65 15.31 -0.52
N VAL A 177 -10.34 15.59 -0.45
CA VAL A 177 -9.37 14.71 0.20
C VAL A 177 -9.75 14.45 1.65
N LEU A 178 -10.00 15.48 2.46
CA LEU A 178 -10.35 15.29 3.88
C LEU A 178 -11.64 14.48 4.07
N ALA A 179 -12.66 14.70 3.24
CA ALA A 179 -13.90 13.94 3.31
C ALA A 179 -13.69 12.46 2.96
N TRP A 180 -12.95 12.17 1.89
CA TRP A 180 -12.60 10.80 1.50
C TRP A 180 -11.68 10.11 2.53
N MET A 181 -10.66 10.82 3.02
CA MET A 181 -9.74 10.31 4.05
C MET A 181 -10.50 9.94 5.32
N LYS A 182 -11.49 10.75 5.74
CA LYS A 182 -12.31 10.46 6.91
C LYS A 182 -13.06 9.12 6.77
N ASP A 183 -13.68 8.88 5.62
CA ASP A 183 -14.38 7.61 5.35
C ASP A 183 -13.42 6.41 5.35
N ARG A 184 -12.24 6.54 4.72
CA ARG A 184 -11.21 5.50 4.71
C ARG A 184 -10.71 5.18 6.12
N LEU A 185 -10.33 6.22 6.87
CA LEU A 185 -9.83 6.10 8.24
C LEU A 185 -10.87 5.47 9.17
N GLN A 186 -12.13 5.88 9.04
CA GLN A 186 -13.22 5.28 9.80
C GLN A 186 -13.40 3.80 9.46
N GLN A 187 -13.37 3.42 8.19
CA GLN A 187 -13.47 2.02 7.77
C GLN A 187 -12.31 1.16 8.27
N TRP A 188 -11.09 1.68 8.26
CA TRP A 188 -9.93 0.93 8.77
C TRP A 188 -9.96 0.80 10.29
N LYS A 189 -10.40 1.83 11.00
CA LYS A 189 -10.65 1.77 12.45
C LYS A 189 -11.73 0.75 12.80
N GLU A 190 -12.85 0.74 12.06
CA GLU A 190 -13.93 -0.25 12.20
C GLU A 190 -13.45 -1.67 11.86
N ALA A 191 -12.56 -1.82 10.88
CA ALA A 191 -11.96 -3.09 10.50
C ALA A 191 -10.91 -3.61 11.49
N GLY A 192 -10.31 -2.73 12.29
CA GLY A 192 -9.20 -3.04 13.20
C GLY A 192 -7.82 -2.99 12.53
N TRP A 193 -7.66 -2.24 11.44
CA TRP A 193 -6.42 -2.23 10.65
C TRP A 193 -5.56 -1.00 10.90
N GLY A 194 -4.25 -1.24 11.04
CA GLY A 194 -3.24 -0.19 10.96
C GLY A 194 -3.04 0.30 9.52
N TRP A 195 -2.53 1.52 9.37
CA TRP A 195 -2.30 2.15 8.08
C TRP A 195 -1.01 2.98 8.06
N ALA A 196 -0.42 3.17 6.88
CA ALA A 196 0.74 4.03 6.68
C ALA A 196 0.52 5.00 5.51
N LEU A 197 0.51 6.30 5.81
CA LEU A 197 0.38 7.34 4.79
C LEU A 197 1.63 7.36 3.91
N TRP A 198 1.46 7.43 2.59
CA TRP A 198 2.55 7.25 1.62
C TRP A 198 3.73 8.21 1.84
N ASN A 199 3.45 9.44 2.26
CA ASN A 199 4.49 10.38 2.64
C ASN A 199 4.21 10.93 4.04
N LEU A 200 5.26 11.08 4.85
CA LEU A 200 5.23 12.06 5.94
C LEU A 200 5.39 13.47 5.37
N ARG A 201 6.48 13.67 4.61
CA ARG A 201 6.80 14.89 3.88
C ARG A 201 6.74 14.64 2.37
N GLY A 202 5.97 15.43 1.65
CA GLY A 202 5.80 15.28 0.20
C GLY A 202 4.34 15.30 -0.23
N PRO A 203 4.06 15.16 -1.54
CA PRO A 203 2.74 15.44 -2.12
C PRO A 203 1.55 14.66 -1.56
N PHE A 204 1.79 13.48 -0.96
CA PHE A 204 0.76 12.66 -0.31
C PHE A 204 0.68 12.86 1.21
N GLY A 205 1.58 13.67 1.77
CA GLY A 205 1.79 13.78 3.21
C GLY A 205 1.15 14.99 3.88
N VAL A 206 1.37 15.07 5.18
CA VAL A 206 0.86 16.16 6.05
C VAL A 206 1.81 17.34 6.10
N LEU A 207 3.08 17.12 5.73
CA LEU A 207 4.13 18.13 5.74
C LEU A 207 4.60 18.43 4.31
N ASP A 208 4.76 19.71 4.00
CA ASP A 208 5.32 20.19 2.74
C ASP A 208 4.66 19.57 1.49
N SER A 209 3.35 19.33 1.55
CA SER A 209 2.64 18.60 0.50
C SER A 209 2.37 19.43 -0.75
N GLY A 210 2.46 20.76 -0.67
CA GLY A 210 2.38 21.64 -1.84
C GLY A 210 0.98 21.76 -2.45
N ARG A 211 -0.07 21.34 -1.72
CA ARG A 211 -1.47 21.68 -2.04
C ARG A 211 -1.64 23.19 -2.10
N LYS A 212 -2.31 23.71 -3.13
CA LYS A 212 -2.46 25.16 -3.37
C LYS A 212 -3.58 25.79 -2.56
N ASP A 213 -4.51 24.98 -2.05
CA ASP A 213 -5.72 25.38 -1.34
C ASP A 213 -5.66 25.07 0.17
N VAL A 214 -4.45 24.89 0.70
CA VAL A 214 -4.20 24.65 2.13
C VAL A 214 -3.51 25.86 2.75
N ASN A 215 -4.09 26.36 3.84
CA ASN A 215 -3.45 27.35 4.70
C ASN A 215 -2.51 26.63 5.68
N TYR A 216 -1.25 26.45 5.29
CA TYR A 216 -0.28 25.73 6.11
C TYR A 216 0.11 26.50 7.38
N GLU A 217 0.26 25.76 8.46
CA GLU A 217 0.86 26.23 9.71
C GLU A 217 2.39 26.03 9.65
N LYS A 218 3.17 26.99 10.16
CA LYS A 218 4.61 26.78 10.32
C LYS A 218 4.88 25.87 11.51
N PHE A 219 5.44 24.70 11.24
CA PHE A 219 5.88 23.76 12.27
C PHE A 219 7.39 23.53 12.12
N ARG A 220 8.18 24.16 13.00
CA ARG A 220 9.64 24.25 12.87
C ARG A 220 10.02 24.83 11.51
N LYS A 221 10.74 24.06 10.68
CA LYS A 221 11.15 24.45 9.32
C LYS A 221 10.18 23.98 8.22
N TYR A 222 9.09 23.30 8.58
CA TYR A 222 8.16 22.67 7.66
C TYR A 222 6.81 23.40 7.62
N ASN A 223 6.06 23.17 6.54
CA ASN A 223 4.68 23.61 6.39
C ASN A 223 3.75 22.45 6.74
N LEU A 224 2.95 22.61 7.78
CA LEU A 224 2.04 21.59 8.30
C LEU A 224 0.61 21.83 7.82
N ASP A 225 0.01 20.81 7.23
CA ASP A 225 -1.43 20.71 7.03
C ASP A 225 -2.10 20.31 8.35
N ARG A 226 -2.51 21.32 9.13
CA ARG A 226 -3.12 21.10 10.46
C ARG A 226 -4.41 20.27 10.36
N GLN A 227 -5.23 20.49 9.33
CA GLN A 227 -6.51 19.80 9.20
C GLN A 227 -6.30 18.31 8.91
N MET A 228 -5.40 17.98 7.98
CA MET A 228 -5.05 16.58 7.71
C MET A 228 -4.40 15.93 8.93
N PHE A 229 -3.50 16.64 9.62
CA PHE A 229 -2.84 16.11 10.83
C PHE A 229 -3.84 15.77 11.95
N GLU A 230 -4.77 16.66 12.28
CA GLU A 230 -5.77 16.36 13.32
C GLU A 230 -6.73 15.26 12.89
N LEU A 231 -7.08 15.18 11.59
CA LEU A 231 -7.88 14.08 11.06
C LEU A 231 -7.17 12.74 11.26
N LEU A 232 -5.89 12.64 10.89
CA LEU A 232 -5.09 11.43 11.05
C LEU A 232 -4.92 11.03 12.51
N LYS A 233 -4.77 11.99 13.42
CA LYS A 233 -4.63 11.73 14.87
C LYS A 233 -5.92 11.21 15.51
N ALA A 234 -7.08 11.50 14.92
CA ALA A 234 -8.38 11.10 15.46
C ALA A 234 -8.72 9.61 15.24
N TYR A 235 -7.98 8.92 14.37
CA TYR A 235 -8.24 7.54 13.94
C TYR A 235 -7.02 6.65 14.13
#